data_AF-A0A165MY38-F1
#
_entry.id   AF-A0A165MY38-F1
#
_cell.length_a   1.000
_cell.length_b   1.000
_cell.length_c   1.000
_cell.angle_alpha   90.00
_cell.angle_beta   90.00
_cell.angle_gamma   90.00
#
_symmetry.space_group_name_H-M   'P 1'
#
loop_
_entity.id
_entity.type
_entity.pdbx_description
1 polymer ?
#
loop_
_entity_poly.entity_id
_entity_poly.type
_entity_poly.pdbx_seq_one_letter_code
_entity_poly.pdbx_strand_id
1 'polypeptide(L)'
;MNPSSPLFDALKSPPSLSPPLPPHSPSYKRGQALSPRASLDSDDSTLRDLEISEGVLLVDAPISARAKAYPLSPLDYEHDLLPLTAGLDDNGGFAAATAAASQTKSLGLLNGIALIVGLQIGSGIFSAPGVVIANMHSVGASLGVWLFAGLLAWTGASSFAELGSSIPVNGGAQAYLNYAYGPLVAYLFAWTAIIVLSPGGNAVISLVFAEYLNRLFWHSTSADASPDSIPQWAVKLTAVSAILFVFVICVATPNAAPRMAVMFTTVKVVALISITALGLAQLARGHASSSLTAEPFFAAPLSGAGASALAQAGPAEVARALYSGLWAFDGWNQANYVGGEMRDAEKNIPRAIHCSMGVVIILFFLANLSYFVVLEKSTLALSNTVALDFGRALFGPVGGIVFALMVAISCFGALNGSAFTSSRLIYAAGKEGYLPALFGRLHQRLQTPLNAMCLQASLTIMFIVVGGGFRSLINFSVVAAWTFYFLTVLGVLVLRVKEPQLERPYRTWITTPLIFCAVCIFLLSMPVKAAPAQALAAICFILAGIPVYFMTQREELSSTLSAISIAKNWFERLGAKWTHRGEWEAVATEGESRIELVDSARTARF
;
A
#
# COMPACT_ATOMS: atom_id res chain seq x y z
N MET A 1 -52.40 24.91 -52.56
CA MET A 1 -53.32 23.77 -52.35
C MET A 1 -53.07 23.23 -50.95
N ASN A 2 -54.15 22.98 -50.20
CA ASN A 2 -54.20 22.09 -49.02
C ASN A 2 -55.04 20.87 -49.45
N PRO A 3 -55.21 19.79 -48.65
CA PRO A 3 -54.73 19.50 -47.29
C PRO A 3 -53.75 18.28 -47.31
N SER A 4 -53.38 17.59 -46.22
CA SER A 4 -53.85 17.58 -44.82
C SER A 4 -52.73 17.47 -43.78
N SER A 5 -53.07 17.88 -42.55
CA SER A 5 -52.16 18.08 -41.42
C SER A 5 -52.51 17.13 -40.24
N PRO A 6 -52.24 17.43 -38.95
CA PRO A 6 -51.26 16.65 -38.18
C PRO A 6 -51.87 16.01 -36.91
N LEU A 7 -51.02 15.54 -35.99
CA LEU A 7 -51.42 15.26 -34.61
C LEU A 7 -50.33 15.70 -33.62
N PHE A 8 -50.56 16.83 -32.94
CA PHE A 8 -49.81 17.24 -31.76
C PHE A 8 -50.64 18.25 -30.94
N ASP A 9 -51.27 17.77 -29.87
CA ASP A 9 -51.94 18.56 -28.81
C ASP A 9 -52.17 17.60 -27.61
N ALA A 10 -52.25 18.03 -26.35
CA ALA A 10 -52.34 19.39 -25.80
C ALA A 10 -51.41 19.62 -24.58
N LEU A 11 -51.54 20.76 -23.90
CA LEU A 11 -50.56 21.33 -22.97
C LEU A 11 -51.13 21.71 -21.58
N LYS A 12 -50.27 21.57 -20.54
CA LYS A 12 -50.13 22.41 -19.31
C LYS A 12 -51.22 22.45 -18.20
N SER A 13 -50.69 22.34 -16.96
CA SER A 13 -50.94 23.16 -15.73
C SER A 13 -51.89 22.71 -14.58
N PRO A 14 -51.53 23.01 -13.28
CA PRO A 14 -52.26 22.70 -12.01
C PRO A 14 -53.12 23.92 -11.51
N PRO A 15 -53.76 24.03 -10.28
CA PRO A 15 -53.42 23.47 -8.94
C PRO A 15 -54.57 23.20 -7.90
N SER A 16 -54.19 23.03 -6.60
CA SER A 16 -55.02 22.99 -5.35
C SER A 16 -55.76 21.65 -5.04
N LEU A 17 -56.12 21.24 -3.80
CA LEU A 17 -56.22 21.87 -2.45
C LEU A 17 -55.92 20.83 -1.30
N SER A 18 -55.92 21.23 -0.01
CA SER A 18 -55.65 20.38 1.20
C SER A 18 -56.22 21.02 2.50
N PRO A 19 -56.12 20.48 3.75
CA PRO A 19 -55.57 19.20 4.26
C PRO A 19 -56.69 18.21 4.76
N PRO A 20 -57.02 17.88 6.05
CA PRO A 20 -56.61 18.34 7.41
C PRO A 20 -55.94 17.24 8.32
N LEU A 21 -56.04 17.35 9.66
CA LEU A 21 -55.43 16.56 10.77
C LEU A 21 -56.26 16.76 12.08
N PRO A 22 -55.92 16.25 13.32
CA PRO A 22 -54.92 15.27 13.82
C PRO A 22 -55.64 14.03 14.50
N PRO A 23 -55.61 13.62 15.80
CA PRO A 23 -54.66 13.73 16.96
C PRO A 23 -54.47 12.51 17.93
N HIS A 24 -53.51 12.65 18.87
CA HIS A 24 -53.38 12.13 20.27
C HIS A 24 -53.67 10.66 20.74
N SER A 25 -52.59 9.91 21.07
CA SER A 25 -52.17 9.29 22.39
C SER A 25 -53.18 8.67 23.41
N PRO A 26 -52.79 7.79 24.40
CA PRO A 26 -51.45 7.37 24.89
C PRO A 26 -51.27 5.85 25.28
N SER A 27 -50.14 5.55 25.95
CA SER A 27 -49.60 4.34 26.61
C SER A 27 -50.53 3.36 27.39
N TYR A 28 -50.24 2.03 27.42
CA TYR A 28 -49.95 1.19 28.62
C TYR A 28 -49.78 -0.36 28.42
N LYS A 29 -48.94 -0.96 29.30
CA LYS A 29 -48.91 -2.33 29.90
C LYS A 29 -49.36 -3.64 29.17
N ARG A 30 -48.39 -4.56 29.03
CA ARG A 30 -48.23 -5.88 29.74
C ARG A 30 -49.47 -6.80 29.96
N GLY A 31 -49.39 -8.03 29.40
CA GLY A 31 -50.18 -9.25 29.73
C GLY A 31 -50.48 -10.04 28.44
N GLN A 32 -49.98 -11.25 28.12
CA GLN A 32 -49.65 -12.50 28.84
C GLN A 32 -50.85 -13.49 28.97
N ALA A 33 -50.70 -14.68 28.37
CA ALA A 33 -51.56 -15.89 28.41
C ALA A 33 -52.98 -15.72 27.80
N LEU A 34 -53.49 -16.60 26.94
CA LEU A 34 -53.64 -18.07 27.06
C LEU A 34 -53.79 -18.76 25.67
N SER A 35 -53.44 -20.05 25.60
CA SER A 35 -53.90 -21.01 24.56
C SER A 35 -55.03 -21.89 25.14
N PRO A 36 -55.76 -22.73 24.37
CA PRO A 36 -55.22 -24.08 24.05
C PRO A 36 -55.77 -24.81 22.78
N ARG A 37 -55.01 -25.83 22.30
CA ARG A 37 -55.46 -27.04 21.54
C ARG A 37 -56.09 -26.83 20.14
N ALA A 38 -56.10 -27.78 19.19
CA ALA A 38 -55.35 -29.04 18.91
C ALA A 38 -55.48 -29.28 17.38
N SER A 39 -54.66 -30.06 16.65
CA SER A 39 -54.34 -31.50 16.78
C SER A 39 -53.09 -31.86 15.92
N LEU A 40 -52.24 -32.85 16.28
CA LEU A 40 -52.21 -34.26 15.78
C LEU A 40 -52.08 -34.37 14.23
N ASP A 41 -51.13 -35.07 13.59
CA ASP A 41 -50.01 -35.97 14.00
C ASP A 41 -48.80 -35.75 13.03
N SER A 42 -47.60 -36.37 13.09
CA SER A 42 -47.11 -37.57 13.82
C SER A 42 -45.59 -37.51 14.11
N ASP A 43 -45.19 -38.21 15.19
CA ASP A 43 -44.04 -39.14 15.40
C ASP A 43 -43.03 -39.35 14.24
N ASP A 44 -41.74 -39.67 14.46
CA ASP A 44 -40.98 -40.14 15.64
C ASP A 44 -39.49 -39.73 15.43
N SER A 45 -38.54 -39.73 16.38
CA SER A 45 -38.43 -40.34 17.71
C SER A 45 -37.43 -39.59 18.62
N THR A 46 -37.46 -39.90 19.92
CA THR A 46 -36.66 -39.23 20.98
C THR A 46 -35.62 -40.18 21.61
N LEU A 47 -34.63 -39.63 22.33
CA LEU A 47 -34.17 -40.07 23.68
C LEU A 47 -32.77 -39.54 24.05
N ARG A 48 -32.70 -38.42 24.77
CA ARG A 48 -31.96 -38.23 26.05
C ARG A 48 -31.87 -36.75 26.44
N ASP A 49 -32.88 -36.31 27.19
CA ASP A 49 -32.82 -35.13 28.04
C ASP A 49 -33.77 -35.35 29.23
N LEU A 50 -33.24 -35.48 30.45
CA LEU A 50 -33.96 -35.54 31.74
C LEU A 50 -32.98 -35.82 32.90
N GLU A 51 -33.01 -34.95 33.94
CA GLU A 51 -32.33 -34.94 35.26
C GLU A 51 -31.75 -33.53 35.51
N ILE A 52 -32.56 -32.46 35.64
CA ILE A 52 -33.46 -32.11 36.76
C ILE A 52 -32.73 -31.85 38.11
N SER A 53 -32.47 -30.55 38.31
CA SER A 53 -32.44 -29.76 39.57
C SER A 53 -31.87 -30.33 40.89
N GLU A 54 -30.81 -29.66 41.37
CA GLU A 54 -30.68 -29.01 42.69
C GLU A 54 -29.41 -28.13 42.64
N GLY A 55 -29.21 -27.03 43.37
CA GLY A 55 -30.07 -26.21 44.25
C GLY A 55 -29.30 -24.91 44.61
N VAL A 56 -29.99 -23.82 44.98
CA VAL A 56 -29.31 -22.52 45.26
C VAL A 56 -29.05 -22.33 46.76
N LEU A 57 -27.79 -22.18 47.15
CA LEU A 57 -27.38 -21.59 48.44
C LEU A 57 -26.04 -20.84 48.33
N LEU A 58 -25.83 -19.89 49.24
CA LEU A 58 -24.65 -19.00 49.34
C LEU A 58 -23.69 -19.49 50.43
N VAL A 59 -22.38 -19.19 50.30
CA VAL A 59 -21.45 -18.75 51.39
C VAL A 59 -20.03 -18.52 50.83
N ASP A 60 -19.32 -17.53 51.37
CA ASP A 60 -17.95 -17.14 50.96
C ASP A 60 -16.82 -18.04 51.51
N ALA A 61 -15.79 -18.27 50.69
CA ALA A 61 -14.44 -18.69 51.10
C ALA A 61 -13.39 -18.30 50.02
N PRO A 62 -12.09 -18.15 50.35
CA PRO A 62 -11.20 -17.24 49.60
C PRO A 62 -10.47 -17.84 48.38
N ILE A 63 -10.14 -16.95 47.44
CA ILE A 63 -9.44 -17.27 46.18
C ILE A 63 -7.96 -17.60 46.43
N SER A 64 -7.61 -18.88 46.34
CA SER A 64 -6.23 -19.34 46.18
C SER A 64 -5.82 -19.30 44.69
N ALA A 65 -5.25 -18.18 44.26
CA ALA A 65 -4.87 -17.93 42.86
C ALA A 65 -3.59 -18.70 42.46
N ARG A 66 -3.69 -20.04 42.32
CA ARG A 66 -2.61 -20.87 41.79
C ARG A 66 -2.48 -20.63 40.27
N ALA A 67 -1.37 -20.02 39.86
CA ALA A 67 -1.14 -19.63 38.47
C ALA A 67 -1.26 -20.81 37.49
N LYS A 68 -2.08 -20.62 36.44
CA LYS A 68 -2.02 -21.41 35.20
C LYS A 68 -1.32 -20.57 34.13
N ALA A 69 -0.24 -21.10 33.56
CA ALA A 69 0.33 -20.53 32.35
C ALA A 69 -0.59 -20.86 31.17
N TYR A 70 -0.97 -19.84 30.40
CA TYR A 70 -1.62 -20.04 29.11
C TYR A 70 -0.55 -20.26 28.04
N PRO A 71 -0.69 -21.27 27.16
CA PRO A 71 0.06 -21.29 25.91
C PRO A 71 -0.43 -20.12 25.04
N LEU A 72 0.50 -19.35 24.48
CA LEU A 72 0.19 -18.24 23.58
C LEU A 72 -0.56 -18.78 22.35
N SER A 73 -1.75 -18.22 22.10
CA SER A 73 -2.61 -18.63 20.98
C SER A 73 -2.25 -17.84 19.72
N PRO A 74 -2.31 -18.41 18.51
CA PRO A 74 -2.09 -17.67 17.26
C PRO A 74 -3.10 -16.54 16.96
N LEU A 75 -4.04 -16.27 17.87
CA LEU A 75 -5.18 -15.37 17.67
C LEU A 75 -5.09 -14.05 18.46
N ASP A 76 -4.13 -13.88 19.36
CA ASP A 76 -3.90 -12.59 20.05
C ASP A 76 -3.35 -11.50 19.10
N TYR A 77 -3.14 -11.83 17.82
CA TYR A 77 -2.50 -11.01 16.79
C TYR A 77 -3.42 -9.92 16.18
N GLU A 78 -4.72 -9.91 16.46
CA GLU A 78 -5.67 -8.93 15.91
C GLU A 78 -5.64 -7.56 16.63
N HIS A 79 -5.02 -7.44 17.80
CA HIS A 79 -5.09 -6.21 18.61
C HIS A 79 -4.09 -5.10 18.23
N ASP A 80 -2.97 -5.44 17.57
CA ASP A 80 -1.88 -4.50 17.25
C ASP A 80 -1.79 -4.11 15.76
N LEU A 81 -2.85 -4.33 14.96
CA LEU A 81 -2.84 -4.05 13.51
C LEU A 81 -4.10 -3.32 13.03
N LEU A 82 -3.97 -2.00 12.88
CA LEU A 82 -5.03 -1.10 12.44
C LEU A 82 -5.65 -1.46 11.07
N PRO A 83 -7.00 -1.49 10.95
CA PRO A 83 -7.67 -1.29 9.68
C PRO A 83 -7.56 0.18 9.24
N LEU A 84 -7.12 0.44 8.01
CA LEU A 84 -7.04 1.80 7.44
C LEU A 84 -8.40 2.36 6.96
N THR A 85 -9.47 1.59 7.18
CA THR A 85 -10.82 1.81 6.64
C THR A 85 -11.87 1.23 7.60
N ALA A 86 -12.67 2.15 8.17
CA ALA A 86 -14.03 1.95 8.66
C ALA A 86 -14.61 3.34 9.04
N GLY A 87 -15.93 3.42 9.25
CA GLY A 87 -16.56 4.59 9.88
C GLY A 87 -16.35 4.59 11.40
N LEU A 88 -16.57 5.74 12.03
CA LEU A 88 -16.60 5.88 13.49
C LEU A 88 -18.02 5.60 14.00
N ASP A 89 -18.17 4.62 14.89
CA ASP A 89 -19.30 4.51 15.82
C ASP A 89 -18.75 4.07 17.19
N ASP A 90 -18.54 5.04 18.10
CA ASP A 90 -17.99 4.81 19.44
C ASP A 90 -19.12 4.45 20.44
N ASN A 91 -19.22 3.19 20.88
CA ASN A 91 -19.80 2.87 22.19
C ASN A 91 -19.50 1.46 22.71
N GLY A 92 -19.03 1.38 23.97
CA GLY A 92 -19.03 0.16 24.79
C GLY A 92 -17.87 -0.82 24.57
N GLY A 93 -16.97 -0.91 25.55
CA GLY A 93 -15.80 -1.82 25.57
C GLY A 93 -16.09 -3.33 25.67
N PHE A 94 -17.33 -3.76 25.37
CA PHE A 94 -17.70 -5.17 25.16
C PHE A 94 -18.23 -5.44 23.74
N ALA A 95 -18.60 -4.38 23.00
CA ALA A 95 -18.96 -4.45 21.59
C ALA A 95 -17.73 -4.41 20.66
N ALA A 96 -16.59 -3.90 21.13
CA ALA A 96 -15.36 -3.83 20.32
C ALA A 96 -14.87 -5.22 19.84
N ALA A 97 -14.97 -6.25 20.67
CA ALA A 97 -14.60 -7.62 20.31
C ALA A 97 -15.51 -8.23 19.23
N THR A 98 -16.81 -7.92 19.26
CA THR A 98 -17.76 -8.33 18.21
C THR A 98 -17.74 -7.41 16.98
N ALA A 99 -17.29 -6.16 17.11
CA ALA A 99 -17.06 -5.23 16.01
C ALA A 99 -15.83 -5.62 15.17
N ALA A 100 -14.74 -6.08 15.80
CA ALA A 100 -13.60 -6.66 15.09
C ALA A 100 -14.05 -7.85 14.22
N ALA A 101 -14.80 -8.78 14.82
CA ALA A 101 -15.41 -9.92 14.14
C ALA A 101 -16.51 -9.55 13.10
N SER A 102 -16.86 -8.26 12.96
CA SER A 102 -17.89 -7.79 12.02
C SER A 102 -17.48 -6.58 11.17
N GLN A 103 -16.18 -6.38 10.91
CA GLN A 103 -15.75 -5.58 9.76
C GLN A 103 -16.40 -6.14 8.47
N THR A 104 -17.39 -5.44 7.94
CA THR A 104 -18.12 -5.87 6.74
C THR A 104 -17.19 -5.88 5.53
N LYS A 105 -16.81 -7.08 5.07
CA LYS A 105 -15.88 -7.30 3.94
C LYS A 105 -16.46 -6.76 2.63
N SER A 106 -16.21 -5.47 2.38
CA SER A 106 -16.88 -4.65 1.36
C SER A 106 -16.11 -4.59 0.04
N LEU A 107 -14.81 -4.92 0.04
CA LEU A 107 -13.99 -4.91 -1.17
C LEU A 107 -14.09 -6.25 -1.91
N GLY A 108 -14.85 -6.26 -3.01
CA GLY A 108 -14.83 -7.33 -3.99
C GLY A 108 -13.61 -7.29 -4.91
N LEU A 109 -13.36 -8.38 -5.65
CA LEU A 109 -12.22 -8.52 -6.57
C LEU A 109 -12.06 -7.34 -7.55
N LEU A 110 -13.14 -6.87 -8.17
CA LEU A 110 -13.10 -5.73 -9.10
C LEU A 110 -12.64 -4.42 -8.41
N ASN A 111 -13.04 -4.21 -7.15
CA ASN A 111 -12.61 -3.04 -6.37
C ASN A 111 -11.10 -3.14 -6.05
N GLY A 112 -10.62 -4.34 -5.73
CA GLY A 112 -9.18 -4.60 -5.53
C GLY A 112 -8.34 -4.37 -6.80
N ILE A 113 -8.81 -4.82 -7.96
CA ILE A 113 -8.15 -4.55 -9.25
C ILE A 113 -8.13 -3.05 -9.54
N ALA A 114 -9.28 -2.37 -9.38
CA ALA A 114 -9.38 -0.92 -9.61
C ALA A 114 -8.49 -0.11 -8.65
N LEU A 115 -8.37 -0.54 -7.39
CA LEU A 115 -7.48 0.07 -6.39
C LEU A 115 -6.01 -0.02 -6.82
N ILE A 116 -5.53 -1.20 -7.20
CA ILE A 116 -4.12 -1.37 -7.62
C ILE A 116 -3.86 -0.59 -8.91
N VAL A 117 -4.69 -0.79 -9.96
CA VAL A 117 -4.53 -0.10 -11.24
C VAL A 117 -4.56 1.43 -11.07
N GLY A 118 -5.46 1.95 -10.23
CA GLY A 118 -5.64 3.39 -10.00
C GLY A 118 -4.52 4.08 -9.20
N LEU A 119 -3.80 3.31 -8.37
CA LEU A 119 -2.65 3.78 -7.61
C LEU A 119 -1.33 3.57 -8.38
N GLN A 120 -1.20 2.46 -9.12
CA GLN A 120 -0.04 2.15 -9.96
C GLN A 120 0.04 3.03 -11.23
N ILE A 121 -1.10 3.48 -11.78
CA ILE A 121 -1.13 4.53 -12.81
C ILE A 121 -0.93 5.89 -12.12
N GLY A 122 0.34 6.19 -11.82
CA GLY A 122 0.82 7.43 -11.24
C GLY A 122 1.41 8.41 -12.27
N SER A 123 2.22 9.36 -11.79
CA SER A 123 2.98 10.32 -12.61
C SER A 123 4.11 9.68 -13.43
N GLY A 124 4.50 8.44 -13.11
CA GLY A 124 5.65 7.75 -13.71
C GLY A 124 5.52 7.53 -15.22
N ILE A 125 4.37 7.08 -15.71
CA ILE A 125 4.13 6.81 -17.13
C ILE A 125 4.17 8.08 -18.03
N PHE A 126 4.15 9.27 -17.43
CA PHE A 126 4.18 10.57 -18.12
C PHE A 126 5.56 11.24 -18.11
N SER A 127 6.55 10.66 -17.40
CA SER A 127 7.89 11.24 -17.19
C SER A 127 9.03 10.21 -17.40
N ALA A 128 8.84 8.95 -17.01
CA ALA A 128 9.79 7.87 -17.23
C ALA A 128 10.14 7.55 -18.71
N PRO A 129 9.22 7.67 -19.71
CA PRO A 129 9.54 7.30 -21.10
C PRO A 129 10.73 8.04 -21.69
N GLY A 130 10.83 9.36 -21.45
CA GLY A 130 11.95 10.18 -21.92
C GLY A 130 13.29 9.71 -21.34
N VAL A 131 13.32 9.42 -20.04
CA VAL A 131 14.52 8.88 -19.36
C VAL A 131 14.91 7.49 -19.91
N VAL A 132 13.94 6.64 -20.26
CA VAL A 132 14.21 5.32 -20.85
C VAL A 132 14.85 5.46 -22.23
N ILE A 133 14.24 6.21 -23.17
CA ILE A 133 14.81 6.37 -24.52
C ILE A 133 16.14 7.16 -24.50
N ALA A 134 16.31 8.11 -23.57
CA ALA A 134 17.55 8.88 -23.42
C ALA A 134 18.75 8.05 -22.91
N ASN A 135 18.53 6.86 -22.36
CA ASN A 135 19.60 5.91 -21.99
C ASN A 135 19.68 4.71 -22.95
N MET A 136 18.58 4.32 -23.59
CA MET A 136 18.57 3.14 -24.49
C MET A 136 18.83 3.48 -25.96
N HIS A 137 18.69 4.75 -26.37
CA HIS A 137 18.92 5.32 -27.72
C HIS A 137 18.18 4.65 -28.90
N SER A 138 17.38 3.61 -28.64
CA SER A 138 16.69 2.77 -29.61
C SER A 138 15.27 2.44 -29.15
N VAL A 139 14.33 2.40 -30.09
CA VAL A 139 12.88 2.26 -29.81
C VAL A 139 12.54 0.87 -29.29
N GLY A 140 12.96 -0.19 -29.98
CA GLY A 140 12.71 -1.57 -29.57
C GLY A 140 13.42 -1.94 -28.27
N ALA A 141 14.62 -1.39 -28.02
CA ALA A 141 15.32 -1.57 -26.74
C ALA A 141 14.57 -0.88 -25.58
N SER A 142 14.00 0.31 -25.82
CA SER A 142 13.17 1.03 -24.84
C SER A 142 11.88 0.27 -24.51
N LEU A 143 11.18 -0.24 -25.53
CA LEU A 143 9.98 -1.07 -25.34
C LEU A 143 10.30 -2.40 -24.65
N GLY A 144 11.46 -3.00 -24.93
CA GLY A 144 11.99 -4.16 -24.22
C GLY A 144 12.26 -3.88 -22.74
N VAL A 145 12.83 -2.71 -22.41
CA VAL A 145 13.02 -2.27 -21.02
C VAL A 145 11.69 -2.12 -20.28
N TRP A 146 10.65 -1.56 -20.92
CA TRP A 146 9.32 -1.46 -20.31
C TRP A 146 8.69 -2.83 -20.02
N LEU A 147 8.75 -3.77 -20.97
CA LEU A 147 8.26 -5.13 -20.76
C LEU A 147 9.04 -5.85 -19.66
N PHE A 148 10.38 -5.76 -19.68
CA PHE A 148 11.23 -6.41 -18.68
C PHE A 148 11.05 -5.81 -17.28
N ALA A 149 10.98 -4.48 -17.15
CA ALA A 149 10.66 -3.81 -15.88
C ALA A 149 9.29 -4.25 -15.33
N GLY A 150 8.29 -4.39 -16.20
CA GLY A 150 6.96 -4.89 -15.82
C GLY A 150 6.99 -6.33 -15.29
N LEU A 151 7.71 -7.23 -15.97
CA LEU A 151 7.90 -8.62 -15.54
C LEU A 151 8.67 -8.71 -14.21
N LEU A 152 9.72 -7.89 -14.03
CA LEU A 152 10.46 -7.82 -12.77
C LEU A 152 9.59 -7.29 -11.63
N ALA A 153 8.78 -6.24 -11.85
CA ALA A 153 7.80 -5.77 -10.87
C ALA A 153 6.77 -6.87 -10.51
N TRP A 154 6.35 -7.68 -11.49
CA TRP A 154 5.43 -8.81 -11.27
C TRP A 154 6.03 -9.89 -10.36
N THR A 155 7.36 -10.08 -10.32
CA THR A 155 7.99 -11.02 -9.36
C THR A 155 7.84 -10.55 -7.90
N GLY A 156 7.93 -9.24 -7.65
CA GLY A 156 7.66 -8.63 -6.33
C GLY A 156 6.19 -8.69 -5.97
N ALA A 157 5.33 -8.32 -6.92
CA ALA A 157 3.87 -8.38 -6.77
C ALA A 157 3.38 -9.81 -6.44
N SER A 158 3.92 -10.83 -7.12
CA SER A 158 3.65 -12.24 -6.82
C SER A 158 4.11 -12.62 -5.41
N SER A 159 5.29 -12.14 -4.99
CA SER A 159 5.84 -12.43 -3.66
C SER A 159 4.98 -11.83 -2.53
N PHE A 160 4.45 -10.61 -2.73
CA PHE A 160 3.47 -10.01 -1.82
C PHE A 160 2.11 -10.71 -1.86
N ALA A 161 1.67 -11.22 -3.02
CA ALA A 161 0.41 -11.97 -3.11
C ALA A 161 0.42 -13.25 -2.27
N GLU A 162 1.58 -13.90 -2.07
CA GLU A 162 1.72 -15.02 -1.12
C GLU A 162 1.52 -14.55 0.33
N LEU A 163 2.18 -13.47 0.74
CA LEU A 163 2.01 -12.87 2.07
C LEU A 163 0.56 -12.47 2.32
N GLY A 164 -0.06 -11.69 1.43
CA GLY A 164 -1.45 -11.26 1.56
C GLY A 164 -2.48 -12.38 1.47
N SER A 165 -2.16 -13.51 0.82
CA SER A 165 -3.03 -14.70 0.84
C SER A 165 -2.91 -15.52 2.12
N SER A 166 -1.75 -15.50 2.78
CA SER A 166 -1.46 -16.30 3.99
C SER A 166 -1.72 -15.52 5.28
N ILE A 167 -1.61 -14.19 5.21
CA ILE A 167 -1.79 -13.24 6.31
C ILE A 167 -2.70 -12.10 5.82
N PRO A 168 -4.02 -12.34 5.65
CA PRO A 168 -4.97 -11.37 5.09
C PRO A 168 -5.39 -10.28 6.09
N VAL A 169 -4.41 -9.67 6.76
CA VAL A 169 -4.59 -8.57 7.71
C VAL A 169 -4.41 -7.21 7.02
N ASN A 170 -4.84 -6.14 7.68
CA ASN A 170 -4.62 -4.78 7.20
C ASN A 170 -3.21 -4.28 7.55
N GLY A 171 -2.75 -3.21 6.88
CA GLY A 171 -1.41 -2.64 7.10
C GLY A 171 -0.27 -3.22 6.25
N GLY A 172 -0.53 -4.28 5.46
CA GLY A 172 0.35 -4.75 4.38
C GLY A 172 1.81 -5.00 4.81
N ALA A 173 2.75 -4.25 4.22
CA ALA A 173 4.18 -4.43 4.50
C ALA A 173 4.54 -4.29 5.99
N GLN A 174 3.87 -3.40 6.74
CA GLN A 174 4.08 -3.25 8.18
C GLN A 174 3.75 -4.54 8.93
N ALA A 175 2.59 -5.13 8.64
CA ALA A 175 2.12 -6.36 9.26
C ALA A 175 2.99 -7.58 8.91
N TYR A 176 3.45 -7.68 7.66
CA TYR A 176 4.30 -8.79 7.22
C TYR A 176 5.71 -8.70 7.81
N LEU A 177 6.24 -7.49 8.00
CA LEU A 177 7.51 -7.28 8.70
C LEU A 177 7.38 -7.56 10.20
N ASN A 178 6.24 -7.22 10.83
CA ASN A 178 5.97 -7.60 12.22
C ASN A 178 5.95 -9.13 12.38
N TYR A 179 5.24 -9.83 11.50
CA TYR A 179 5.12 -11.29 11.55
C TYR A 179 6.47 -11.99 11.31
N ALA A 180 7.22 -11.57 10.29
CA ALA A 180 8.47 -12.23 9.92
C ALA A 180 9.67 -11.91 10.84
N TYR A 181 9.72 -10.71 11.44
CA TYR A 181 10.89 -10.17 12.13
C TYR A 181 10.62 -9.52 13.50
N GLY A 182 9.36 -9.29 13.88
CA GLY A 182 8.96 -8.65 15.15
C GLY A 182 8.80 -7.12 15.09
N PRO A 183 8.33 -6.52 16.20
CA PRO A 183 7.79 -5.16 16.22
C PRO A 183 8.83 -4.08 15.91
N LEU A 184 10.11 -4.30 16.21
CA LEU A 184 11.18 -3.36 15.86
C LEU A 184 11.25 -3.10 14.34
N VAL A 185 11.14 -4.15 13.50
CA VAL A 185 11.26 -3.97 12.04
C VAL A 185 9.98 -3.35 11.45
N ALA A 186 8.82 -3.68 12.02
CA ALA A 186 7.55 -3.00 11.69
C ALA A 186 7.58 -1.51 12.07
N TYR A 187 8.14 -1.17 13.24
CA TYR A 187 8.35 0.22 13.65
C TYR A 187 9.30 0.96 12.71
N LEU A 188 10.45 0.36 12.36
CA LEU A 188 11.39 0.97 11.41
C LEU A 188 10.75 1.20 10.04
N PHE A 189 9.86 0.31 9.59
CA PHE A 189 9.04 0.55 8.40
C PHE A 189 8.10 1.74 8.62
N ALA A 190 7.28 1.76 9.68
CA ALA A 190 6.31 2.82 9.94
C ALA A 190 6.98 4.21 10.07
N TRP A 191 8.05 4.31 10.87
CA TRP A 191 8.93 5.48 11.01
C TRP A 191 9.37 6.03 9.65
N THR A 192 9.89 5.15 8.78
CA THR A 192 10.40 5.55 7.47
C THR A 192 9.26 5.82 6.47
N ALA A 193 8.15 5.08 6.55
CA ALA A 193 6.98 5.24 5.70
C ALA A 193 6.28 6.60 5.93
N ILE A 194 6.22 7.03 7.19
CA ILE A 194 5.66 8.31 7.62
C ILE A 194 6.61 9.46 7.30
N ILE A 195 7.89 9.38 7.68
CA ILE A 195 8.79 10.54 7.60
C ILE A 195 9.44 10.68 6.22
N VAL A 196 9.62 9.59 5.46
CA VAL A 196 10.39 9.58 4.20
C VAL A 196 9.53 9.19 2.99
N LEU A 197 8.93 7.99 2.97
CA LEU A 197 8.26 7.51 1.75
C LEU A 197 7.04 8.37 1.40
N SER A 198 6.14 8.61 2.35
CA SER A 198 4.91 9.38 2.09
C SER A 198 5.19 10.84 1.70
N PRO A 199 6.05 11.60 2.42
CA PRO A 199 6.34 12.99 2.04
C PRO A 199 7.22 13.08 0.79
N GLY A 200 8.16 12.14 0.60
CA GLY A 200 9.01 12.06 -0.59
C GLY A 200 8.19 11.77 -1.87
N GLY A 201 7.27 10.80 -1.81
CA GLY A 201 6.34 10.50 -2.90
C GLY A 201 5.45 11.70 -3.25
N ASN A 202 4.88 12.38 -2.25
CA ASN A 202 4.09 13.59 -2.45
C ASN A 202 4.93 14.73 -3.07
N ALA A 203 6.17 14.93 -2.62
CA ALA A 203 7.07 15.93 -3.19
C ALA A 203 7.38 15.64 -4.67
N VAL A 204 7.62 14.38 -5.03
CA VAL A 204 7.87 13.94 -6.41
C VAL A 204 6.66 14.20 -7.31
N ILE A 205 5.46 13.76 -6.90
CA ILE A 205 4.22 13.98 -7.67
C ILE A 205 3.94 15.48 -7.82
N SER A 206 4.20 16.28 -6.78
CA SER A 206 3.96 17.72 -6.80
C SER A 206 4.95 18.51 -7.64
N LEU A 207 6.18 17.99 -7.82
CA LEU A 207 7.17 18.57 -8.73
C LEU A 207 6.83 18.25 -10.19
N VAL A 208 6.32 17.05 -10.50
CA VAL A 208 5.79 16.72 -11.84
C VAL A 208 4.57 17.60 -12.18
N PHE A 209 3.64 17.77 -11.23
CA PHE A 209 2.51 18.71 -11.38
C PHE A 209 2.98 20.13 -11.73
N ALA A 210 3.97 20.64 -10.99
CA ALA A 210 4.52 21.96 -11.19
C ALA A 210 5.29 22.11 -12.51
N GLU A 211 6.00 21.09 -12.97
CA GLU A 211 6.66 21.12 -14.28
C GLU A 211 5.64 21.17 -15.43
N TYR A 212 4.58 20.35 -15.37
CA TYR A 212 3.50 20.37 -16.37
C TYR A 212 2.76 21.72 -16.39
N LEU A 213 2.40 22.31 -15.23
CA LEU A 213 1.75 23.63 -15.19
C LEU A 213 2.68 24.77 -15.61
N ASN A 214 3.93 24.80 -15.13
CA ASN A 214 4.82 25.91 -15.47
C ASN A 214 5.21 25.88 -16.95
N ARG A 215 5.42 24.69 -17.55
CA ARG A 215 5.55 24.57 -19.02
C ARG A 215 4.30 25.05 -19.74
N LEU A 216 3.09 24.78 -19.24
CA LEU A 216 1.84 25.25 -19.84
C LEU A 216 1.75 26.78 -19.86
N PHE A 217 1.98 27.46 -18.72
CA PHE A 217 1.96 28.92 -18.64
C PHE A 217 3.07 29.58 -19.46
N TRP A 218 4.29 29.03 -19.41
CA TRP A 218 5.46 29.62 -20.08
C TRP A 218 5.33 29.58 -21.61
N HIS A 219 4.90 28.47 -22.19
CA HIS A 219 4.62 28.40 -23.63
C HIS A 219 3.38 29.22 -24.07
N SER A 220 2.48 29.56 -23.14
CA SER A 220 1.38 30.51 -23.41
C SER A 220 1.84 31.98 -23.39
N THR A 221 3.08 32.25 -22.97
CA THR A 221 3.66 33.59 -22.82
C THR A 221 4.82 33.83 -23.79
N SER A 222 5.58 32.78 -24.12
CA SER A 222 6.75 32.81 -25.01
C SER A 222 6.74 31.59 -25.94
N ALA A 223 6.64 31.82 -27.26
CA ALA A 223 6.50 30.74 -28.24
C ALA A 223 7.74 29.81 -28.33
N ASP A 224 8.94 30.40 -28.30
CA ASP A 224 10.22 29.72 -28.52
C ASP A 224 10.99 29.41 -27.21
N ALA A 225 10.29 29.32 -26.08
CA ALA A 225 10.93 29.11 -24.78
C ALA A 225 11.49 27.69 -24.63
N SER A 226 12.81 27.56 -24.55
CA SER A 226 13.48 26.28 -24.34
C SER A 226 13.12 25.64 -22.98
N PRO A 227 13.16 24.29 -22.85
CA PRO A 227 12.84 23.61 -21.59
C PRO A 227 13.65 24.09 -20.39
N ASP A 228 14.92 24.45 -20.59
CA ASP A 228 15.85 24.94 -19.56
C ASP A 228 15.60 26.39 -19.14
N SER A 229 14.75 27.15 -19.85
CA SER A 229 14.44 28.55 -19.53
C SER A 229 13.54 28.73 -18.31
N ILE A 230 12.91 27.66 -17.81
CA ILE A 230 11.98 27.71 -16.68
C ILE A 230 12.78 27.73 -15.36
N PRO A 231 12.68 28.79 -14.53
CA PRO A 231 13.46 28.85 -13.30
C PRO A 231 13.05 27.77 -12.29
N GLN A 232 14.02 27.02 -11.75
CA GLN A 232 13.74 25.94 -10.79
C GLN A 232 13.01 26.43 -9.53
N TRP A 233 13.20 27.69 -9.12
CA TRP A 233 12.47 28.28 -8.00
C TRP A 233 10.96 28.39 -8.29
N ALA A 234 10.55 28.63 -9.54
CA ALA A 234 9.15 28.69 -9.92
C ALA A 234 8.51 27.30 -9.89
N VAL A 235 9.25 26.25 -10.27
CA VAL A 235 8.79 24.85 -10.14
C VAL A 235 8.63 24.48 -8.66
N LYS A 236 9.59 24.84 -7.79
CA LYS A 236 9.45 24.65 -6.34
C LYS A 236 8.26 25.44 -5.76
N LEU A 237 8.04 26.69 -6.18
CA LEU A 237 6.94 27.54 -5.70
C LEU A 237 5.57 26.98 -6.10
N THR A 238 5.38 26.63 -7.37
CA THR A 238 4.14 26.00 -7.86
C THR A 238 3.88 24.67 -7.12
N ALA A 239 4.92 23.85 -6.88
CA ALA A 239 4.78 22.62 -6.11
C ALA A 239 4.36 22.88 -4.64
N VAL A 240 4.99 23.81 -3.94
CA VAL A 240 4.59 24.17 -2.55
C VAL A 240 3.15 24.69 -2.52
N SER A 241 2.73 25.51 -3.49
CA SER A 241 1.35 26.00 -3.57
C SER A 241 0.32 24.86 -3.76
N ALA A 242 0.66 23.84 -4.55
CA ALA A 242 -0.17 22.65 -4.74
C ALA A 242 -0.36 21.85 -3.45
N ILE A 243 0.73 21.62 -2.69
CA ILE A 243 0.67 20.94 -1.38
C ILE A 243 -0.19 21.73 -0.38
N LEU A 244 -0.04 23.05 -0.33
CA LEU A 244 -0.84 23.90 0.55
C LEU A 244 -2.33 23.89 0.16
N PHE A 245 -2.65 23.91 -1.14
CA PHE A 245 -4.04 23.87 -1.62
C PHE A 245 -4.69 22.49 -1.36
N VAL A 246 -3.95 21.39 -1.58
CA VAL A 246 -4.38 20.04 -1.19
C VAL A 246 -4.62 19.93 0.31
N PHE A 247 -3.69 20.44 1.14
CA PHE A 247 -3.84 20.46 2.60
C PHE A 247 -5.13 21.19 3.02
N VAL A 248 -5.42 22.36 2.46
CA VAL A 248 -6.67 23.11 2.73
C VAL A 248 -7.91 22.29 2.33
N ILE A 249 -7.90 21.63 1.17
CA ILE A 249 -9.00 20.76 0.72
C ILE A 249 -9.22 19.58 1.67
N CYS A 250 -8.14 18.88 2.07
CA CYS A 250 -8.22 17.75 3.00
C CYS A 250 -8.73 18.15 4.40
N VAL A 251 -8.34 19.33 4.90
CA VAL A 251 -8.79 19.88 6.19
C VAL A 251 -10.24 20.35 6.13
N ALA A 252 -10.64 21.04 5.06
CA ALA A 252 -11.98 21.62 4.91
C ALA A 252 -13.06 20.63 4.47
N THR A 253 -12.70 19.58 3.71
CA THR A 253 -13.67 18.68 3.06
C THR A 253 -13.34 17.18 3.23
N PRO A 254 -13.21 16.67 4.46
CA PRO A 254 -12.79 15.28 4.72
C PRO A 254 -13.68 14.21 4.05
N ASN A 255 -14.97 14.48 3.89
CA ASN A 255 -15.93 13.57 3.24
C ASN A 255 -15.92 13.66 1.70
N ALA A 256 -15.29 14.70 1.13
CA ALA A 256 -15.16 14.89 -0.32
C ALA A 256 -13.83 14.35 -0.86
N ALA A 257 -12.74 14.46 -0.09
CA ALA A 257 -11.40 14.03 -0.51
C ALA A 257 -11.34 12.58 -1.04
N PRO A 258 -12.02 11.56 -0.45
CA PRO A 258 -12.09 10.22 -1.02
C PRO A 258 -12.81 10.16 -2.38
N ARG A 259 -13.93 10.88 -2.50
CA ARG A 259 -14.75 10.94 -3.73
C ARG A 259 -13.97 11.60 -4.86
N MET A 260 -13.22 12.67 -4.55
CA MET A 260 -12.30 13.33 -5.45
C MET A 260 -11.16 12.40 -5.88
N ALA A 261 -10.56 11.64 -4.96
CA ALA A 261 -9.51 10.67 -5.29
C ALA A 261 -9.99 9.59 -6.28
N VAL A 262 -11.21 9.05 -6.10
CA VAL A 262 -11.84 8.13 -7.07
C VAL A 262 -12.08 8.82 -8.42
N MET A 263 -12.70 10.00 -8.42
CA MET A 263 -12.98 10.77 -9.64
C MET A 263 -11.69 11.05 -10.46
N PHE A 264 -10.64 11.54 -9.80
CA PHE A 264 -9.36 11.80 -10.45
C PHE A 264 -8.70 10.51 -10.96
N THR A 265 -8.85 9.40 -10.23
CA THR A 265 -8.36 8.08 -10.66
C THR A 265 -9.00 7.65 -11.99
N THR A 266 -10.32 7.82 -12.13
CA THR A 266 -11.01 7.60 -13.41
C THR A 266 -10.44 8.46 -14.53
N VAL A 267 -10.15 9.75 -14.25
CA VAL A 267 -9.50 10.65 -15.23
C VAL A 267 -8.12 10.14 -15.66
N LYS A 268 -7.29 9.60 -14.77
CA LYS A 268 -5.97 9.02 -15.15
C LYS A 268 -6.11 7.81 -16.08
N VAL A 269 -7.07 6.94 -15.80
CA VAL A 269 -7.29 5.72 -16.59
C VAL A 269 -7.81 6.09 -17.98
N VAL A 270 -8.78 7.01 -18.06
CA VAL A 270 -9.27 7.57 -19.34
C VAL A 270 -8.14 8.28 -20.10
N ALA A 271 -7.27 9.03 -19.41
CA ALA A 271 -6.12 9.69 -20.02
C ALA A 271 -5.18 8.69 -20.72
N LEU A 272 -4.78 7.61 -20.02
CA LEU A 272 -3.87 6.60 -20.54
C LEU A 272 -4.50 5.78 -21.69
N ILE A 273 -5.80 5.48 -21.59
CA ILE A 273 -6.56 4.83 -22.67
C ILE A 273 -6.67 5.75 -23.89
N SER A 274 -6.89 7.05 -23.72
CA SER A 274 -7.01 8.00 -24.83
C SER A 274 -5.69 8.21 -25.58
N ILE A 275 -4.55 8.29 -24.87
CA ILE A 275 -3.20 8.27 -25.46
C ILE A 275 -3.02 7.00 -26.31
N THR A 276 -3.37 5.85 -25.74
CA THR A 276 -3.24 4.54 -26.41
C THR A 276 -4.10 4.45 -27.67
N ALA A 277 -5.37 4.84 -27.58
CA ALA A 277 -6.31 4.81 -28.70
C ALA A 277 -5.90 5.75 -29.84
N LEU A 278 -5.42 6.96 -29.51
CA LEU A 278 -4.97 7.94 -30.50
C LEU A 278 -3.68 7.52 -31.21
N GLY A 279 -2.71 6.95 -30.47
CA GLY A 279 -1.49 6.40 -31.08
C GLY A 279 -1.79 5.25 -32.03
N LEU A 280 -2.61 4.28 -31.59
CA LEU A 280 -3.04 3.17 -32.46
C LEU A 280 -3.85 3.65 -33.67
N ALA A 281 -4.68 4.68 -33.53
CA ALA A 281 -5.41 5.28 -34.65
C ALA A 281 -4.48 5.97 -35.67
N GLN A 282 -3.41 6.63 -35.22
CA GLN A 282 -2.42 7.23 -36.14
C GLN A 282 -1.57 6.16 -36.86
N LEU A 283 -1.20 5.08 -36.15
CA LEU A 283 -0.55 3.92 -36.76
C LEU A 283 -1.43 3.27 -37.84
N ALA A 284 -2.72 3.06 -37.55
CA ALA A 284 -3.69 2.52 -38.50
C ALA A 284 -3.96 3.45 -39.71
N ARG A 285 -3.68 4.75 -39.58
CA ARG A 285 -3.73 5.73 -40.68
C ARG A 285 -2.43 5.82 -41.49
N GLY A 286 -1.40 5.05 -41.14
CA GLY A 286 -0.08 5.11 -41.80
C GLY A 286 0.79 6.31 -41.42
N HIS A 287 0.33 7.19 -40.52
CA HIS A 287 1.09 8.36 -40.05
C HIS A 287 2.00 7.98 -38.88
N ALA A 288 2.87 6.99 -39.09
CA ALA A 288 3.86 6.58 -38.10
C ALA A 288 5.14 7.41 -38.20
N SER A 289 5.68 7.81 -37.05
CA SER A 289 6.96 8.50 -36.89
C SER A 289 8.09 7.89 -37.72
N SER A 290 9.01 8.76 -38.19
CA SER A 290 10.28 8.39 -38.81
C SER A 290 11.05 7.34 -37.99
N SER A 291 10.95 7.45 -36.66
CA SER A 291 11.66 6.62 -35.68
C SER A 291 11.16 5.16 -35.61
N LEU A 292 10.04 4.83 -36.26
CA LEU A 292 9.50 3.47 -36.41
C LEU A 292 9.61 2.92 -37.84
N THR A 293 9.89 3.76 -38.82
CA THR A 293 9.74 3.44 -40.25
C THR A 293 11.03 3.54 -41.06
N ALA A 294 11.92 4.47 -40.73
CA ALA A 294 13.19 4.70 -41.43
C ALA A 294 14.40 3.98 -40.78
N GLU A 295 14.27 3.54 -39.54
CA GLU A 295 15.34 2.97 -38.71
C GLU A 295 15.02 1.52 -38.33
N PRO A 296 16.01 0.60 -38.32
CA PRO A 296 15.80 -0.75 -37.79
C PRO A 296 15.38 -0.69 -36.32
N PHE A 297 14.35 -1.46 -35.95
CA PHE A 297 13.68 -1.38 -34.63
C PHE A 297 14.62 -1.52 -33.42
N PHE A 298 15.78 -2.17 -33.59
CA PHE A 298 16.83 -2.35 -32.57
C PHE A 298 18.18 -1.71 -32.92
N ALA A 299 18.24 -0.78 -33.89
CA ALA A 299 19.45 0.00 -34.17
C ALA A 299 19.63 1.13 -33.14
N ALA A 300 20.88 1.41 -32.78
CA ALA A 300 21.28 2.64 -32.08
C ALA A 300 22.19 3.47 -33.02
N PRO A 301 22.33 4.80 -32.81
CA PRO A 301 22.82 5.69 -33.86
C PRO A 301 24.34 5.68 -34.14
N LEU A 302 25.15 4.88 -33.42
CA LEU A 302 26.61 4.88 -33.54
C LEU A 302 27.17 3.47 -33.80
N SER A 303 28.05 3.39 -34.80
CA SER A 303 28.78 2.20 -35.28
C SER A 303 27.94 1.11 -35.96
N GLY A 304 28.46 0.58 -37.07
CA GLY A 304 27.81 -0.45 -37.87
C GLY A 304 28.08 -1.88 -37.37
N ALA A 305 27.52 -2.85 -38.09
CA ALA A 305 27.62 -4.30 -37.85
C ALA A 305 26.86 -4.85 -36.62
N GLY A 306 25.55 -5.04 -36.79
CA GLY A 306 24.80 -6.23 -36.31
C GLY A 306 24.56 -6.43 -34.81
N ALA A 307 25.29 -5.74 -33.92
CA ALA A 307 25.06 -5.82 -32.48
C ALA A 307 23.70 -5.20 -32.11
N SER A 308 22.89 -5.90 -31.30
CA SER A 308 21.61 -5.36 -30.82
C SER A 308 21.84 -4.12 -29.95
N ALA A 309 20.93 -3.14 -29.97
CA ALA A 309 21.04 -1.97 -29.10
C ALA A 309 21.17 -2.30 -27.60
N LEU A 310 20.71 -3.49 -27.15
CA LEU A 310 20.89 -3.98 -25.78
C LEU A 310 22.36 -4.35 -25.44
N ALA A 311 23.18 -4.65 -26.46
CA ALA A 311 24.62 -4.89 -26.33
C ALA A 311 25.47 -3.62 -26.59
N GLN A 312 24.87 -2.57 -27.17
CA GLN A 312 25.52 -1.28 -27.40
C GLN A 312 25.31 -0.30 -26.23
N ALA A 313 24.13 -0.33 -25.59
CA ALA A 313 23.86 0.43 -24.37
C ALA A 313 24.72 -0.11 -23.22
N GLY A 314 25.44 0.78 -22.52
CA GLY A 314 26.33 0.39 -21.43
C GLY A 314 25.56 -0.20 -20.24
N PRO A 315 26.16 -1.10 -19.43
CA PRO A 315 25.48 -1.68 -18.27
C PRO A 315 24.91 -0.65 -17.27
N ALA A 316 25.52 0.55 -17.21
CA ALA A 316 25.03 1.66 -16.40
C ALA A 316 23.80 2.38 -17.00
N GLU A 317 23.65 2.39 -18.31
CA GLU A 317 22.52 3.01 -19.04
C GLU A 317 21.28 2.12 -18.97
N VAL A 318 21.44 0.83 -19.28
CA VAL A 318 20.39 -0.20 -19.10
C VAL A 318 19.89 -0.18 -17.65
N ALA A 319 20.79 -0.04 -16.67
CA ALA A 319 20.42 0.06 -15.26
C ALA A 319 19.62 1.33 -14.90
N ARG A 320 19.95 2.50 -15.47
CA ARG A 320 19.14 3.73 -15.29
C ARG A 320 17.78 3.63 -15.95
N ALA A 321 17.71 3.04 -17.15
CA ALA A 321 16.47 2.83 -17.88
C ALA A 321 15.54 1.88 -17.09
N LEU A 322 16.07 0.77 -16.57
CA LEU A 322 15.32 -0.15 -15.71
C LEU A 322 14.90 0.47 -14.38
N TYR A 323 15.75 1.30 -13.75
CA TYR A 323 15.39 2.06 -12.55
C TYR A 323 14.20 3.00 -12.81
N SER A 324 14.19 3.70 -13.94
CA SER A 324 13.08 4.58 -14.35
C SER A 324 11.78 3.80 -14.63
N GLY A 325 11.88 2.68 -15.35
CA GLY A 325 10.73 1.80 -15.63
C GLY A 325 10.15 1.16 -14.36
N LEU A 326 11.01 0.62 -13.48
CA LEU A 326 10.58 0.00 -12.22
C LEU A 326 9.95 1.00 -11.24
N TRP A 327 10.42 2.25 -11.22
CA TRP A 327 9.74 3.32 -10.49
C TRP A 327 8.35 3.63 -11.06
N ALA A 328 8.17 3.64 -12.39
CA ALA A 328 6.86 3.85 -12.99
C ALA A 328 5.86 2.72 -12.71
N PHE A 329 6.33 1.50 -12.42
CA PHE A 329 5.51 0.36 -12.01
C PHE A 329 5.23 0.26 -10.50
N ASP A 330 5.73 1.16 -9.63
CA ASP A 330 5.49 1.07 -8.18
C ASP A 330 4.00 1.23 -7.81
N GLY A 331 3.58 0.65 -6.67
CA GLY A 331 2.18 0.64 -6.22
C GLY A 331 1.39 -0.65 -6.52
N TRP A 332 2.03 -1.72 -6.98
CA TRP A 332 1.40 -3.06 -7.12
C TRP A 332 1.04 -3.72 -5.77
N ASN A 333 1.60 -3.22 -4.66
CA ASN A 333 1.40 -3.76 -3.31
C ASN A 333 0.11 -3.32 -2.62
N GLN A 334 -0.69 -2.43 -3.22
CA GLN A 334 -1.70 -1.66 -2.48
C GLN A 334 -2.87 -2.47 -1.91
N ALA A 335 -3.30 -3.56 -2.58
CA ALA A 335 -4.36 -4.42 -2.05
C ALA A 335 -4.00 -5.12 -0.72
N ASN A 336 -2.70 -5.24 -0.41
CA ASN A 336 -2.24 -5.86 0.83
C ASN A 336 -2.49 -4.97 2.07
N TYR A 337 -2.70 -3.65 1.90
CA TYR A 337 -3.00 -2.75 3.02
C TYR A 337 -4.46 -2.80 3.48
N VAL A 338 -5.36 -3.31 2.62
CA VAL A 338 -6.82 -3.46 2.84
C VAL A 338 -7.24 -4.94 2.88
N GLY A 339 -6.30 -5.84 3.22
CA GLY A 339 -6.48 -7.29 3.08
C GLY A 339 -7.63 -7.87 3.91
N GLY A 340 -7.84 -7.35 5.13
CA GLY A 340 -8.91 -7.81 6.03
C GLY A 340 -10.31 -7.44 5.54
N GLU A 341 -10.42 -6.35 4.79
CA GLU A 341 -11.67 -5.86 4.21
C GLU A 341 -12.05 -6.55 2.89
N MET A 342 -11.10 -7.25 2.26
CA MET A 342 -11.36 -7.96 1.02
C MET A 342 -12.20 -9.21 1.28
N ARG A 343 -13.34 -9.30 0.56
CA ARG A 343 -14.13 -10.53 0.53
C ARG A 343 -13.29 -11.64 -0.09
N ASP A 344 -13.26 -12.80 0.57
CA ASP A 344 -12.48 -13.99 0.18
C ASP A 344 -10.99 -13.67 -0.09
N ALA A 345 -10.40 -12.85 0.79
CA ALA A 345 -9.05 -12.27 0.71
C ALA A 345 -7.96 -13.24 0.21
N GLU A 346 -7.85 -14.43 0.81
CA GLU A 346 -6.95 -15.54 0.40
C GLU A 346 -6.86 -15.75 -1.12
N LYS A 347 -8.02 -15.66 -1.79
CA LYS A 347 -8.21 -15.97 -3.21
C LYS A 347 -8.27 -14.69 -4.04
N ASN A 348 -8.84 -13.62 -3.50
CA ASN A 348 -9.07 -12.38 -4.23
C ASN A 348 -7.88 -11.40 -4.18
N ILE A 349 -7.00 -11.42 -3.17
CA ILE A 349 -5.76 -10.63 -3.16
C ILE A 349 -4.81 -11.11 -4.29
N PRO A 350 -4.47 -12.41 -4.42
CA PRO A 350 -3.66 -12.87 -5.55
C PRO A 350 -4.29 -12.59 -6.91
N ARG A 351 -5.61 -12.84 -7.06
CA ARG A 351 -6.32 -12.54 -8.31
C ARG A 351 -6.28 -11.06 -8.65
N ALA A 352 -6.49 -10.18 -7.68
CA ALA A 352 -6.42 -8.74 -7.89
C ALA A 352 -5.04 -8.31 -8.40
N ILE A 353 -3.98 -8.77 -7.72
CA ILE A 353 -2.58 -8.43 -8.05
C ILE A 353 -2.15 -8.98 -9.41
N HIS A 354 -2.47 -10.23 -9.74
CA HIS A 354 -2.11 -10.82 -11.03
C HIS A 354 -2.88 -10.17 -12.19
N CYS A 355 -4.18 -9.89 -12.03
CA CYS A 355 -4.98 -9.21 -13.05
C CYS A 355 -4.54 -7.74 -13.23
N SER A 356 -4.27 -6.99 -12.15
CA SER A 356 -3.81 -5.60 -12.26
C SER A 356 -2.44 -5.48 -12.91
N MET A 357 -1.49 -6.36 -12.56
CA MET A 357 -0.16 -6.37 -13.20
C MET A 357 -0.26 -6.62 -14.71
N GLY A 358 -1.05 -7.61 -15.14
CA GLY A 358 -1.27 -7.86 -16.57
C GLY A 358 -1.85 -6.65 -17.31
N VAL A 359 -2.87 -6.01 -16.72
CA VAL A 359 -3.50 -4.80 -17.29
C VAL A 359 -2.50 -3.63 -17.38
N VAL A 360 -1.75 -3.34 -16.32
CA VAL A 360 -0.82 -2.20 -16.30
C VAL A 360 0.38 -2.41 -17.22
N ILE A 361 0.92 -3.63 -17.32
CA ILE A 361 2.00 -3.96 -18.27
C ILE A 361 1.54 -3.72 -19.71
N ILE A 362 0.33 -4.18 -20.08
CA ILE A 362 -0.23 -3.97 -21.42
C ILE A 362 -0.46 -2.47 -21.68
N LEU A 363 -1.09 -1.74 -20.75
CA LEU A 363 -1.35 -0.31 -20.91
C LEU A 363 -0.07 0.52 -21.01
N PHE A 364 0.95 0.24 -20.19
CA PHE A 364 2.23 0.97 -20.27
C PHE A 364 3.01 0.64 -21.53
N PHE A 365 3.00 -0.61 -22.00
CA PHE A 365 3.62 -0.99 -23.27
C PHE A 365 2.93 -0.27 -24.45
N LEU A 366 1.60 -0.30 -24.52
CA LEU A 366 0.83 0.33 -25.59
C LEU A 366 0.90 1.87 -25.55
N ALA A 367 0.95 2.48 -24.37
CA ALA A 367 1.17 3.93 -24.24
C ALA A 367 2.57 4.35 -24.72
N ASN A 368 3.62 3.60 -24.38
CA ASN A 368 4.97 3.86 -24.88
C ASN A 368 5.06 3.66 -26.41
N LEU A 369 4.46 2.59 -26.94
CA LEU A 369 4.34 2.39 -28.39
C LEU A 369 3.62 3.59 -29.04
N SER A 370 2.55 4.08 -28.44
CA SER A 370 1.79 5.25 -28.92
C SER A 370 2.63 6.53 -28.92
N TYR A 371 3.45 6.76 -27.90
CA TYR A 371 4.42 7.86 -27.91
C TYR A 371 5.41 7.75 -29.06
N PHE A 372 5.95 6.56 -29.34
CA PHE A 372 6.86 6.33 -30.48
C PHE A 372 6.18 6.41 -31.85
N VAL A 373 4.87 6.15 -31.95
CA VAL A 373 4.10 6.35 -33.20
C VAL A 373 3.98 7.84 -33.54
N VAL A 374 3.80 8.69 -32.53
CA VAL A 374 3.44 10.10 -32.70
C VAL A 374 4.64 11.06 -32.60
N LEU A 375 5.70 10.68 -31.88
CA LEU A 375 6.88 11.50 -31.64
C LEU A 375 8.15 10.86 -32.20
N GLU A 376 9.17 11.68 -32.48
CA GLU A 376 10.51 11.18 -32.81
C GLU A 376 11.31 10.82 -31.54
N LYS A 377 12.20 9.83 -31.65
CA LYS A 377 13.04 9.35 -30.52
C LYS A 377 13.91 10.46 -29.92
N SER A 378 14.33 11.42 -30.73
CA SER A 378 15.06 12.66 -30.37
C SER A 378 14.23 13.55 -29.45
N THR A 379 13.05 13.97 -29.90
CA THR A 379 12.11 14.81 -29.13
C THR A 379 11.68 14.13 -27.84
N LEU A 380 11.42 12.82 -27.87
CA LEU A 380 11.03 12.06 -26.69
C LEU A 380 12.16 12.00 -25.64
N ALA A 381 13.42 11.83 -26.07
CA ALA A 381 14.58 11.79 -25.17
C ALA A 381 14.86 13.12 -24.45
N LEU A 382 14.41 14.24 -25.00
CA LEU A 382 14.56 15.59 -24.42
C LEU A 382 13.32 16.05 -23.62
N SER A 383 12.24 15.26 -23.60
CA SER A 383 10.98 15.67 -22.95
C SER A 383 10.75 15.00 -21.59
N ASN A 384 10.71 15.84 -20.54
CA ASN A 384 10.14 15.50 -19.24
C ASN A 384 8.59 15.47 -19.26
N THR A 385 7.96 16.01 -20.32
CA THR A 385 6.51 16.22 -20.43
C THR A 385 5.91 15.54 -21.64
N VAL A 386 6.17 14.24 -21.75
CA VAL A 386 5.85 13.40 -22.92
C VAL A 386 4.40 13.57 -23.41
N ALA A 387 3.42 13.61 -22.49
CA ALA A 387 2.01 13.74 -22.85
C ALA A 387 1.67 15.12 -23.46
N LEU A 388 2.35 16.18 -23.03
CA LEU A 388 2.16 17.55 -23.54
C LEU A 388 2.62 17.62 -25.00
N ASP A 389 3.80 17.07 -25.30
CA ASP A 389 4.36 17.10 -26.65
C ASP A 389 3.63 16.10 -27.59
N PHE A 390 3.17 14.97 -27.07
CA PHE A 390 2.23 14.06 -27.76
C PHE A 390 0.94 14.79 -28.16
N GLY A 391 0.35 15.56 -27.24
CA GLY A 391 -0.82 16.41 -27.54
C GLY A 391 -0.54 17.44 -28.64
N ARG A 392 0.64 18.05 -28.65
CA ARG A 392 1.07 19.01 -29.68
C ARG A 392 1.20 18.39 -31.07
N ALA A 393 1.82 17.21 -31.16
CA ALA A 393 1.99 16.50 -32.42
C ALA A 393 0.65 16.06 -33.06
N LEU A 394 -0.40 15.85 -32.25
CA LEU A 394 -1.73 15.47 -32.74
C LEU A 394 -2.66 16.64 -33.08
N PHE A 395 -2.73 17.66 -32.21
CA PHE A 395 -3.73 18.74 -32.32
C PHE A 395 -3.14 20.14 -32.12
N GLY A 396 -1.84 20.32 -32.36
CA GLY A 396 -1.15 21.61 -32.23
C GLY A 396 -1.18 22.16 -30.80
N PRO A 397 -1.07 23.49 -30.63
CA PRO A 397 -1.02 24.12 -29.31
C PRO A 397 -2.19 23.73 -28.39
N VAL A 398 -3.41 23.60 -28.94
CA VAL A 398 -4.61 23.21 -28.20
C VAL A 398 -4.49 21.78 -27.64
N GLY A 399 -3.98 20.84 -28.42
CA GLY A 399 -3.69 19.49 -27.94
C GLY A 399 -2.67 19.48 -26.80
N GLY A 400 -1.60 20.27 -26.92
CA GLY A 400 -0.63 20.45 -25.85
C GLY A 400 -1.26 20.92 -24.54
N ILE A 401 -2.16 21.91 -24.61
CA ILE A 401 -2.91 22.43 -23.46
C ILE A 401 -3.79 21.34 -22.83
N VAL A 402 -4.57 20.62 -23.63
CA VAL A 402 -5.49 19.58 -23.15
C VAL A 402 -4.74 18.45 -22.45
N PHE A 403 -3.69 17.90 -23.06
CA PHE A 403 -2.94 16.78 -22.46
C PHE A 403 -2.10 17.23 -21.25
N ALA A 404 -1.58 18.46 -21.23
CA ALA A 404 -0.91 19.01 -20.06
C ALA A 404 -1.86 19.17 -18.86
N LEU A 405 -3.04 19.75 -19.07
CA LEU A 405 -4.07 19.90 -18.02
C LEU A 405 -4.55 18.54 -17.52
N MET A 406 -4.73 17.56 -18.41
CA MET A 406 -5.12 16.20 -18.06
C MET A 406 -4.09 15.51 -17.14
N VAL A 407 -2.80 15.65 -17.42
CA VAL A 407 -1.72 15.12 -16.54
C VAL A 407 -1.58 15.94 -15.25
N ALA A 408 -1.77 17.26 -15.29
CA ALA A 408 -1.77 18.09 -14.09
C ALA A 408 -2.93 17.70 -13.13
N ILE A 409 -4.14 17.51 -13.65
CA ILE A 409 -5.31 17.03 -12.89
C ILE A 409 -5.06 15.63 -12.31
N SER A 410 -4.44 14.74 -13.09
CA SER A 410 -4.00 13.40 -12.63
C SER A 410 -3.03 13.48 -11.44
N CYS A 411 -1.99 14.31 -11.54
CA CYS A 411 -1.00 14.49 -10.47
C CYS A 411 -1.62 15.15 -9.23
N PHE A 412 -2.44 16.18 -9.40
CA PHE A 412 -3.17 16.83 -8.32
C PHE A 412 -4.08 15.86 -7.56
N GLY A 413 -4.79 15.00 -8.28
CA GLY A 413 -5.62 13.96 -7.69
C GLY A 413 -4.84 12.89 -6.93
N ALA A 414 -3.65 12.54 -7.41
CA ALA A 414 -2.73 11.66 -6.70
C ALA A 414 -2.22 12.30 -5.38
N LEU A 415 -1.91 13.61 -5.38
CA LEU A 415 -1.57 14.34 -4.16
C LEU A 415 -2.73 14.32 -3.15
N ASN A 416 -3.96 14.64 -3.59
CA ASN A 416 -5.13 14.67 -2.70
C ASN A 416 -5.45 13.29 -2.10
N GLY A 417 -5.39 12.22 -2.91
CA GLY A 417 -5.56 10.86 -2.40
C GLY A 417 -4.46 10.45 -1.42
N SER A 418 -3.20 10.72 -1.76
CA SER A 418 -2.04 10.36 -0.93
C SER A 418 -2.01 11.12 0.39
N ALA A 419 -2.14 12.45 0.37
CA ALA A 419 -2.13 13.29 1.57
C ALA A 419 -3.23 12.88 2.57
N PHE A 420 -4.41 12.50 2.08
CA PHE A 420 -5.49 11.97 2.90
C PHE A 420 -5.09 10.66 3.59
N THR A 421 -4.57 9.68 2.84
CA THR A 421 -4.11 8.39 3.39
C THR A 421 -2.94 8.56 4.37
N SER A 422 -1.91 9.35 4.03
CA SER A 422 -0.76 9.60 4.92
C SER A 422 -1.19 10.27 6.23
N SER A 423 -2.16 11.19 6.19
CA SER A 423 -2.67 11.83 7.41
C SER A 423 -3.35 10.84 8.37
N ARG A 424 -4.00 9.79 7.83
CA ARG A 424 -4.59 8.71 8.62
C ARG A 424 -3.53 7.79 9.21
N LEU A 425 -2.51 7.43 8.42
CA LEU A 425 -1.37 6.64 8.88
C LEU A 425 -0.65 7.33 10.06
N ILE A 426 -0.37 8.63 9.94
CA ILE A 426 0.27 9.44 11.00
C ILE A 426 -0.62 9.57 12.23
N TYR A 427 -1.93 9.78 12.06
CA TYR A 427 -2.89 9.82 13.16
C TYR A 427 -2.94 8.51 13.93
N ALA A 428 -2.97 7.38 13.22
CA ALA A 428 -3.14 6.09 13.84
C ALA A 428 -1.83 5.59 14.51
N ALA A 429 -0.67 5.81 13.88
CA ALA A 429 0.64 5.65 14.53
C ALA A 429 0.82 6.59 15.74
N GLY A 430 0.13 7.75 15.75
CA GLY A 430 0.05 8.65 16.90
C GLY A 430 -0.93 8.22 18.00
N LYS A 431 -1.73 7.16 17.77
CA LYS A 431 -2.50 6.44 18.81
C LYS A 431 -1.74 5.23 19.37
N GLU A 432 -1.04 4.49 18.51
CA GLU A 432 -0.21 3.32 18.87
C GLU A 432 1.11 3.68 19.60
N GLY A 433 1.32 4.96 19.98
CA GLY A 433 2.53 5.41 20.65
C GLY A 433 3.79 5.48 19.77
N TYR A 434 3.73 5.03 18.51
CA TYR A 434 4.83 5.11 17.55
C TYR A 434 5.27 6.56 17.26
N LEU A 435 4.32 7.51 17.36
CA LEU A 435 4.55 8.95 17.33
C LEU A 435 4.01 9.62 18.61
N PRO A 436 4.51 10.82 18.97
CA PRO A 436 3.96 11.58 20.10
C PRO A 436 2.43 11.76 20.01
N ALA A 437 1.73 11.54 21.13
CA ALA A 437 0.26 11.56 21.24
C ALA A 437 -0.42 12.91 20.92
N LEU A 438 0.33 13.91 20.44
CA LEU A 438 -0.19 15.09 19.76
C LEU A 438 -0.77 14.75 18.38
N PHE A 439 -0.16 13.80 17.66
CA PHE A 439 -0.55 13.45 16.29
C PHE A 439 -1.78 12.52 16.24
N GLY A 440 -1.98 11.70 17.27
CA GLY A 440 -3.18 10.85 17.44
C GLY A 440 -4.46 11.57 17.88
N ARG A 441 -4.57 12.89 17.68
CA ARG A 441 -5.73 13.71 18.09
C ARG A 441 -6.49 14.24 16.88
N LEU A 442 -7.82 14.05 16.90
CA LEU A 442 -8.74 14.71 15.97
C LEU A 442 -9.06 16.14 16.43
N HIS A 443 -9.31 17.03 15.49
CA HIS A 443 -9.76 18.39 15.78
C HIS A 443 -11.28 18.43 16.05
N GLN A 444 -11.68 18.86 17.25
CA GLN A 444 -13.04 18.77 17.79
C GLN A 444 -14.17 19.20 16.83
N ARG A 445 -13.98 20.28 16.05
CA ARG A 445 -15.02 20.82 15.15
C ARG A 445 -15.05 20.22 13.75
N LEU A 446 -13.92 19.69 13.27
CA LEU A 446 -13.77 19.21 11.88
C LEU A 446 -13.71 17.69 11.78
N GLN A 447 -13.46 17.01 12.91
CA GLN A 447 -13.18 15.56 12.98
C GLN A 447 -12.02 15.11 12.07
N THR A 448 -11.11 16.04 11.74
CA THR A 448 -9.90 15.79 10.94
C THR A 448 -8.66 15.69 11.84
N PRO A 449 -7.67 14.85 11.48
CA PRO A 449 -6.40 14.75 12.19
C PRO A 449 -5.47 15.91 11.80
N LEU A 450 -5.84 17.13 12.17
CA LEU A 450 -5.18 18.37 11.72
C LEU A 450 -3.67 18.37 12.00
N ASN A 451 -3.24 17.89 13.17
CA ASN A 451 -1.82 17.82 13.53
C ASN A 451 -1.03 16.87 12.62
N ALA A 452 -1.64 15.75 12.22
CA ALA A 452 -1.06 14.78 11.30
C ALA A 452 -0.97 15.33 9.86
N MET A 453 -2.02 16.04 9.41
CA MET A 453 -2.02 16.75 8.12
C MET A 453 -0.95 17.85 8.09
N CYS A 454 -0.78 18.60 9.17
CA CYS A 454 0.27 19.61 9.30
C CYS A 454 1.66 18.98 9.22
N LEU A 455 1.91 17.87 9.93
CA LEU A 455 3.19 17.15 9.86
C LEU A 455 3.49 16.69 8.43
N GLN A 456 2.53 16.05 7.76
CA GLN A 456 2.68 15.58 6.38
C GLN A 456 2.97 16.74 5.41
N ALA A 457 2.25 17.85 5.51
CA ALA A 457 2.45 19.02 4.67
C ALA A 457 3.83 19.67 4.94
N SER A 458 4.21 19.87 6.20
CA SER A 458 5.50 20.45 6.59
C SER A 458 6.68 19.60 6.12
N LEU A 459 6.62 18.27 6.29
CA LEU A 459 7.64 17.36 5.77
C LEU A 459 7.71 17.42 4.24
N THR A 460 6.57 17.37 3.54
CA THR A 460 6.54 17.43 2.07
C THR A 460 7.14 18.75 1.54
N ILE A 461 6.82 19.88 2.18
CA ILE A 461 7.38 21.20 1.84
C ILE A 461 8.89 21.25 2.16
N MET A 462 9.32 20.70 3.30
CA MET A 462 10.75 20.58 3.63
C MET A 462 11.51 19.78 2.56
N PHE A 463 10.96 18.65 2.10
CA PHE A 463 11.54 17.87 1.00
C PHE A 463 11.65 18.69 -0.30
N ILE A 464 10.59 19.42 -0.69
CA ILE A 464 10.61 20.27 -1.89
C ILE A 464 11.64 21.40 -1.77
N VAL A 465 11.71 22.08 -0.62
CA VAL A 465 12.55 23.27 -0.41
C VAL A 465 14.01 22.91 -0.15
N VAL A 466 14.28 22.11 0.89
CA VAL A 466 15.62 21.75 1.38
C VAL A 466 16.28 20.69 0.49
N GLY A 467 15.49 19.84 -0.17
CA GLY A 467 16.02 18.85 -1.11
C GLY A 467 16.80 19.52 -2.25
N GLY A 468 18.07 19.11 -2.41
CA GLY A 468 19.03 19.60 -3.41
C GLY A 468 18.72 19.15 -4.84
N GLY A 469 17.51 19.43 -5.29
CA GLY A 469 16.94 18.98 -6.56
C GLY A 469 16.14 17.68 -6.44
N PHE A 470 15.09 17.55 -7.26
CA PHE A 470 14.19 16.40 -7.41
C PHE A 470 14.91 15.04 -7.32
N ARG A 471 16.04 14.90 -8.03
CA ARG A 471 16.87 13.69 -8.08
C ARG A 471 17.43 13.26 -6.71
N SER A 472 17.75 14.21 -5.83
CA SER A 472 18.28 13.92 -4.48
C SER A 472 17.20 13.34 -3.55
N LEU A 473 15.94 13.78 -3.68
CA LEU A 473 14.82 13.22 -2.92
C LEU A 473 14.55 11.78 -3.36
N ILE A 474 14.53 11.56 -4.68
CA ILE A 474 14.23 10.25 -5.28
C ILE A 474 15.28 9.23 -4.84
N ASN A 475 16.57 9.54 -4.97
CA ASN A 475 17.64 8.62 -4.54
C ASN A 475 17.47 8.17 -3.07
N PHE A 476 17.23 9.12 -2.16
CA PHE A 476 17.03 8.85 -0.73
C PHE A 476 15.76 8.03 -0.45
N SER A 477 14.63 8.43 -1.04
CA SER A 477 13.32 7.79 -0.81
C SER A 477 13.24 6.39 -1.44
N VAL A 478 13.90 6.18 -2.59
CA VAL A 478 13.99 4.88 -3.27
C VAL A 478 14.89 3.93 -2.50
N VAL A 479 16.03 4.37 -1.95
CA VAL A 479 16.84 3.52 -1.05
C VAL A 479 16.01 3.05 0.15
N ALA A 480 15.24 3.95 0.77
CA ALA A 480 14.36 3.60 1.87
C ALA A 480 13.28 2.58 1.45
N ALA A 481 12.51 2.87 0.39
CA ALA A 481 11.42 2.00 -0.05
C ALA A 481 11.89 0.60 -0.46
N TRP A 482 12.95 0.51 -1.28
CA TRP A 482 13.42 -0.78 -1.79
C TRP A 482 14.19 -1.60 -0.75
N THR A 483 14.70 -0.97 0.33
CA THR A 483 15.19 -1.69 1.52
C THR A 483 14.05 -2.44 2.20
N PHE A 484 12.88 -1.82 2.38
CA PHE A 484 11.74 -2.50 3.00
C PHE A 484 11.02 -3.46 2.05
N TYR A 485 10.98 -3.21 0.74
CA TYR A 485 10.51 -4.20 -0.23
C TYR A 485 11.42 -5.45 -0.25
N PHE A 486 12.75 -5.27 -0.17
CA PHE A 486 13.69 -6.37 0.02
C PHE A 486 13.41 -7.17 1.29
N LEU A 487 13.32 -6.50 2.45
CA LEU A 487 13.03 -7.18 3.73
C LEU A 487 11.68 -7.90 3.71
N THR A 488 10.65 -7.32 3.12
CA THR A 488 9.31 -7.94 3.06
C THR A 488 9.32 -9.22 2.20
N VAL A 489 9.99 -9.20 1.04
CA VAL A 489 10.08 -10.39 0.17
C VAL A 489 11.10 -11.42 0.68
N LEU A 490 12.17 -10.99 1.35
CA LEU A 490 13.02 -11.87 2.15
C LEU A 490 12.22 -12.55 3.28
N GLY A 491 11.23 -11.86 3.83
CA GLY A 491 10.25 -12.42 4.77
C GLY A 491 9.54 -13.66 4.24
N VAL A 492 9.19 -13.72 2.95
CA VAL A 492 8.61 -14.93 2.30
C VAL A 492 9.58 -16.12 2.42
N LEU A 493 10.86 -15.88 2.14
CA LEU A 493 11.90 -16.91 2.20
C LEU A 493 12.17 -17.35 3.64
N VAL A 494 12.18 -16.41 4.59
CA VAL A 494 12.34 -16.69 6.03
C VAL A 494 11.16 -17.49 6.58
N LEU A 495 9.91 -17.09 6.28
CA LEU A 495 8.70 -17.79 6.75
C LEU A 495 8.57 -19.19 6.12
N ARG A 496 9.07 -19.41 4.90
CA ARG A 496 9.15 -20.76 4.30
C ARG A 496 10.10 -21.71 5.04
N VAL A 497 11.04 -21.19 5.82
CA VAL A 497 11.98 -21.98 6.63
C VAL A 497 11.54 -22.07 8.10
N LYS A 498 11.10 -20.95 8.70
CA LYS A 498 10.55 -20.92 10.08
C LYS A 498 9.26 -21.72 10.20
N GLU A 499 8.35 -21.54 9.23
CA GLU A 499 6.96 -22.01 9.29
C GLU A 499 6.59 -22.74 7.99
N PRO A 500 7.11 -23.97 7.81
CA PRO A 500 6.78 -24.79 6.65
C PRO A 500 5.29 -25.17 6.60
N GLN A 501 4.63 -25.24 7.76
CA GLN A 501 3.22 -25.63 7.91
C GLN A 501 2.22 -24.46 7.82
N LEU A 502 2.68 -23.20 7.69
CA LEU A 502 1.78 -22.06 7.48
C LEU A 502 0.98 -22.28 6.18
N GLU A 503 -0.34 -22.17 6.27
CA GLU A 503 -1.24 -22.30 5.12
C GLU A 503 -0.96 -21.19 4.10
N ARG A 504 -0.80 -21.59 2.83
CA ARG A 504 -0.44 -20.70 1.72
C ARG A 504 -1.44 -20.90 0.57
N PRO A 505 -2.64 -20.28 0.62
CA PRO A 505 -3.68 -20.44 -0.41
C PRO A 505 -3.22 -20.06 -1.82
N TYR A 506 -2.27 -19.12 -1.91
CA TYR A 506 -1.46 -18.89 -3.08
C TYR A 506 0.03 -19.01 -2.73
N ARG A 507 0.79 -19.77 -3.53
CA ARG A 507 2.21 -20.05 -3.30
C ARG A 507 3.02 -19.78 -4.56
N THR A 508 3.97 -18.86 -4.47
CA THR A 508 4.91 -18.52 -5.56
C THR A 508 5.92 -19.63 -5.83
N TRP A 509 6.46 -19.66 -7.05
CA TRP A 509 7.67 -20.41 -7.34
C TRP A 509 8.86 -19.73 -6.64
N ILE A 510 9.71 -20.50 -5.96
CA ILE A 510 10.80 -19.96 -5.11
C ILE A 510 11.80 -19.08 -5.88
N THR A 511 11.90 -19.25 -7.19
CA THR A 511 12.67 -18.39 -8.09
C THR A 511 12.17 -16.94 -8.09
N THR A 512 10.87 -16.67 -7.92
CA THR A 512 10.31 -15.32 -8.02
C THR A 512 10.70 -14.38 -6.86
N PRO A 513 10.61 -14.74 -5.56
CA PRO A 513 11.16 -13.91 -4.49
C PRO A 513 12.69 -13.79 -4.56
N LEU A 514 13.40 -14.81 -5.05
CA LEU A 514 14.86 -14.74 -5.25
C LEU A 514 15.24 -13.73 -6.36
N ILE A 515 14.53 -13.75 -7.50
CA ILE A 515 14.69 -12.76 -8.57
C ILE A 515 14.38 -11.35 -8.05
N PHE A 516 13.26 -11.17 -7.34
CA PHE A 516 12.91 -9.86 -6.80
C PHE A 516 13.91 -9.35 -5.75
N CYS A 517 14.44 -10.23 -4.89
CA CYS A 517 15.52 -9.87 -3.97
C CYS A 517 16.79 -9.41 -4.71
N ALA A 518 17.15 -10.09 -5.81
CA ALA A 518 18.27 -9.67 -6.66
C ALA A 518 18.01 -8.32 -7.34
N VAL A 519 16.77 -8.05 -7.80
CA VAL A 519 16.35 -6.74 -8.33
C VAL A 519 16.47 -5.64 -7.26
N CYS A 520 16.04 -5.91 -6.02
CA CYS A 520 16.18 -4.95 -4.93
C CYS A 520 17.65 -4.63 -4.63
N ILE A 521 18.51 -5.67 -4.52
CA ILE A 521 19.96 -5.48 -4.30
C ILE A 521 20.60 -4.68 -5.44
N PHE A 522 20.22 -4.97 -6.69
CA PHE A 522 20.64 -4.22 -7.87
C PHE A 522 20.23 -2.74 -7.80
N LEU A 523 18.95 -2.45 -7.51
CA LEU A 523 18.44 -1.09 -7.39
C LEU A 523 19.08 -0.33 -6.22
N LEU A 524 19.33 -0.98 -5.08
CA LEU A 524 20.04 -0.39 -3.94
C LEU A 524 21.52 -0.09 -4.26
N SER A 525 22.16 -0.89 -5.11
CA SER A 525 23.56 -0.66 -5.53
C SER A 525 23.74 0.59 -6.39
N MET A 526 22.69 1.06 -7.07
CA MET A 526 22.75 2.23 -7.97
C MET A 526 22.96 3.54 -7.18
N PRO A 527 22.10 3.92 -6.21
CA PRO A 527 22.30 5.11 -5.37
C PRO A 527 23.59 5.07 -4.55
N VAL A 528 24.04 3.90 -4.10
CA VAL A 528 25.33 3.75 -3.38
C VAL A 528 26.52 4.20 -4.25
N LYS A 529 26.49 3.93 -5.56
CA LYS A 529 27.53 4.38 -6.50
C LYS A 529 27.29 5.81 -7.00
N ALA A 530 26.04 6.18 -7.29
CA ALA A 530 25.70 7.45 -7.91
C ALA A 530 25.63 8.64 -6.92
N ALA A 531 25.34 8.37 -5.65
CA ALA A 531 25.19 9.37 -4.60
C ALA A 531 25.42 8.76 -3.19
N PRO A 532 26.63 8.28 -2.86
CA PRO A 532 26.91 7.53 -1.63
C PRO A 532 26.45 8.22 -0.36
N ALA A 533 26.58 9.55 -0.27
CA ALA A 533 26.11 10.33 0.89
C ALA A 533 24.58 10.27 1.09
N GLN A 534 23.79 10.19 0.00
CA GLN A 534 22.33 10.09 0.06
C GLN A 534 21.89 8.68 0.48
N ALA A 535 22.57 7.64 -0.03
CA ALA A 535 22.33 6.26 0.38
C ALA A 535 22.72 6.01 1.85
N LEU A 536 23.88 6.54 2.29
CA LEU A 536 24.32 6.49 3.68
C LEU A 536 23.34 7.23 4.59
N ALA A 537 22.89 8.44 4.21
CA ALA A 537 21.89 9.18 4.97
C ALA A 537 20.57 8.41 5.12
N ALA A 538 20.11 7.69 4.09
CA ALA A 538 18.91 6.85 4.19
C ALA A 538 19.10 5.69 5.18
N ILE A 539 20.24 4.99 5.14
CA ILE A 539 20.56 3.91 6.09
C ILE A 539 20.68 4.46 7.52
N CYS A 540 21.39 5.58 7.71
CA CYS A 540 21.49 6.24 9.02
C CYS A 540 20.13 6.72 9.53
N PHE A 541 19.23 7.21 8.66
CA PHE A 541 17.88 7.62 9.05
C PHE A 541 17.00 6.43 9.49
N ILE A 542 17.10 5.29 8.80
CA ILE A 542 16.42 4.05 9.22
C ILE A 542 16.97 3.60 10.57
N LEU A 543 18.29 3.52 10.73
CA LEU A 543 18.93 3.12 11.99
C LEU A 543 18.65 4.11 13.14
N ALA A 544 18.44 5.39 12.85
CA ALA A 544 18.01 6.39 13.84
C ALA A 544 16.59 6.14 14.39
N GLY A 545 15.77 5.32 13.73
CA GLY A 545 14.51 4.84 14.31
C GLY A 545 14.72 3.90 15.51
N ILE A 546 15.86 3.20 15.61
CA ILE A 546 16.14 2.25 16.70
C ILE A 546 16.24 2.93 18.08
N PRO A 547 17.02 4.01 18.30
CA PRO A 547 17.00 4.71 19.58
C PRO A 547 15.65 5.37 19.87
N VAL A 548 14.93 5.86 18.86
CA VAL A 548 13.59 6.45 19.05
C VAL A 548 12.58 5.41 19.53
N TYR A 549 12.60 4.20 18.97
CA TYR A 549 11.80 3.05 19.41
C TYR A 549 12.00 2.74 20.92
N PHE A 550 13.26 2.68 21.37
CA PHE A 550 13.60 2.48 22.79
C PHE A 550 13.39 3.73 23.68
N MET A 551 12.92 4.84 23.11
CA MET A 551 12.45 6.02 23.84
C MET A 551 10.91 6.10 23.88
N THR A 552 10.20 5.65 22.85
CA THR A 552 8.73 5.62 22.80
C THR A 552 8.14 4.41 23.54
N GLN A 553 8.57 3.18 23.25
CA GLN A 553 8.01 1.96 23.88
C GLN A 553 8.59 1.65 25.28
N ARG A 554 8.94 2.67 26.08
CA ARG A 554 9.55 2.47 27.40
C ARG A 554 8.62 1.85 28.45
N GLU A 555 7.31 1.97 28.28
CA GLU A 555 6.34 1.41 29.23
C GLU A 555 6.21 -0.12 29.04
N GLU A 556 6.14 -0.61 27.80
CA GLU A 556 6.22 -2.05 27.47
C GLU A 556 7.58 -2.68 27.75
N LEU A 557 8.66 -1.89 27.69
CA LEU A 557 10.01 -2.39 27.98
C LEU A 557 10.14 -2.95 29.40
N SER A 558 9.27 -2.52 30.33
CA SER A 558 9.22 -3.05 31.71
C SER A 558 8.77 -4.52 31.78
N SER A 559 7.83 -4.96 30.93
CA SER A 559 7.37 -6.35 30.89
C SER A 559 8.37 -7.24 30.16
N THR A 560 8.90 -6.79 29.03
CA THR A 560 9.84 -7.57 28.20
C THR A 560 11.23 -7.70 28.84
N LEU A 561 11.73 -6.70 29.57
CA LEU A 561 12.94 -6.85 30.39
C LEU A 561 12.76 -7.86 31.55
N SER A 562 11.54 -8.03 32.07
CA SER A 562 11.27 -9.10 33.05
C SER A 562 11.42 -10.49 32.40
N ALA A 563 10.92 -10.68 31.18
CA ALA A 563 11.07 -11.92 30.42
C ALA A 563 12.55 -12.19 30.04
N ILE A 564 13.31 -11.15 29.68
CA ILE A 564 14.75 -11.26 29.42
C ILE A 564 15.53 -11.61 30.69
N SER A 565 15.08 -11.18 31.88
CA SER A 565 15.69 -11.61 33.15
C SER A 565 15.48 -13.11 33.43
N ILE A 566 14.35 -13.68 32.99
CA ILE A 566 14.09 -15.13 33.05
C ILE A 566 15.02 -15.87 32.08
N ALA A 567 15.24 -15.36 30.87
CA ALA A 567 16.22 -15.92 29.93
C ALA A 567 17.67 -15.84 30.47
N LYS A 568 18.01 -14.77 31.20
CA LYS A 568 19.31 -14.64 31.88
C LYS A 568 19.50 -15.69 32.98
N ASN A 569 18.47 -15.93 33.81
CA ASN A 569 18.45 -17.03 34.78
C ASN A 569 18.59 -18.42 34.11
N TRP A 570 18.13 -18.58 32.86
CA TRP A 570 18.29 -19.81 32.10
C TRP A 570 19.73 -20.00 31.59
N PHE A 571 20.36 -18.92 31.11
CA PHE A 571 21.79 -18.92 30.75
C PHE A 571 22.73 -19.12 31.95
N GLU A 572 22.42 -18.52 33.11
CA GLU A 572 23.22 -18.74 34.33
C GLU A 572 23.12 -20.19 34.84
N ARG A 573 22.00 -20.87 34.61
CA ARG A 573 21.86 -22.32 34.85
C ARG A 573 22.67 -23.19 33.87
N LEU A 574 22.93 -22.72 32.65
CA LEU A 574 23.84 -23.39 31.70
C LEU A 574 25.33 -23.10 31.98
N GLY A 575 25.64 -22.02 32.73
CA GLY A 575 26.99 -21.70 33.18
C GLY A 575 27.47 -22.48 34.41
N ALA A 576 26.55 -23.11 35.16
CA ALA A 576 26.88 -23.93 36.32
C ALA A 576 27.51 -25.26 35.88
N LYS A 577 28.79 -25.47 36.23
CA LYS A 577 29.61 -26.58 35.71
C LYS A 577 29.09 -27.97 36.08
N TRP A 578 29.26 -28.90 35.14
CA TRP A 578 29.48 -30.32 35.41
C TRP A 578 30.53 -30.51 36.52
N THR A 579 30.14 -31.04 37.68
CA THR A 579 31.00 -31.89 38.55
C THR A 579 30.17 -32.50 39.70
N HIS A 580 29.54 -33.64 39.45
CA HIS A 580 29.72 -34.87 40.25
C HIS A 580 28.98 -36.04 39.60
N ARG A 581 29.58 -37.23 39.61
CA ARG A 581 28.81 -38.48 39.47
C ARG A 581 28.17 -38.76 40.83
N GLY A 582 26.85 -38.93 40.85
CA GLY A 582 26.18 -39.71 41.87
C GLY A 582 26.21 -41.18 41.46
N GLU A 583 26.47 -42.08 42.41
CA GLU A 583 26.46 -43.52 42.18
C GLU A 583 25.04 -44.06 42.38
N TRP A 584 24.65 -45.06 41.57
CA TRP A 584 23.34 -45.71 41.69
C TRP A 584 23.47 -46.91 42.62
N GLU A 585 23.08 -46.74 43.88
CA GLU A 585 23.08 -47.83 44.86
C GLU A 585 21.75 -48.61 44.81
N ALA A 586 21.82 -49.91 44.56
CA ALA A 586 20.65 -50.77 44.39
C ALA A 586 20.23 -51.39 45.73
N VAL A 587 19.31 -50.73 46.44
CA VAL A 587 18.71 -51.28 47.68
C VAL A 587 17.59 -52.26 47.32
N ALA A 588 17.81 -53.54 47.60
CA ALA A 588 16.78 -54.57 47.45
C ALA A 588 15.91 -54.64 48.72
N THR A 589 14.63 -54.28 48.60
CA THR A 589 13.61 -54.60 49.60
C THR A 589 12.98 -55.96 49.29
N GLU A 590 13.02 -56.90 50.23
CA GLU A 590 12.38 -58.20 50.08
C GLU A 590 10.85 -58.05 49.97
N GLY A 591 10.23 -58.64 48.93
CA GLY A 591 8.78 -58.87 48.90
C GLY A 591 8.09 -58.75 47.54
N GLU A 592 8.43 -57.74 46.72
CA GLU A 592 7.62 -57.39 45.53
C GLU A 592 8.42 -57.33 44.21
N SER A 593 7.75 -57.71 43.12
CA SER A 593 8.37 -57.99 41.81
C SER A 593 8.41 -56.79 40.85
N ARG A 594 8.69 -55.58 41.37
CA ARG A 594 8.95 -54.38 40.57
C ARG A 594 10.13 -53.58 41.13
N ILE A 595 11.03 -53.19 40.22
CA ILE A 595 12.13 -52.27 40.50
C ILE A 595 11.64 -50.86 40.15
N GLU A 596 11.53 -49.97 41.13
CA GLU A 596 11.33 -48.54 40.91
C GLU A 596 12.65 -47.77 41.10
N LEU A 597 12.97 -46.87 40.17
CA LEU A 597 14.14 -46.01 40.25
C LEU A 597 13.73 -44.64 40.78
N VAL A 598 14.12 -44.33 42.03
CA VAL A 598 13.81 -43.05 42.68
C VAL A 598 15.02 -42.12 42.59
N ASP A 599 14.83 -40.96 41.97
CA ASP A 599 15.81 -39.86 41.96
C ASP A 599 15.82 -39.17 43.33
N SER A 600 16.94 -39.29 44.05
CA SER A 600 17.12 -38.77 45.41
C SER A 600 17.24 -37.24 45.49
N ALA A 601 17.23 -36.52 44.36
CA ALA A 601 17.29 -35.06 44.33
C ALA A 601 15.99 -34.33 44.74
N ARG A 602 14.90 -35.05 45.11
CA ARG A 602 13.56 -34.45 45.30
C ARG A 602 13.00 -34.35 46.73
N THR A 603 13.70 -34.82 47.76
CA THR A 603 13.23 -34.79 49.16
C THR A 603 13.87 -33.67 50.01
N ALA A 604 13.96 -32.45 49.47
CA ALA A 604 14.53 -31.30 50.18
C ALA A 604 13.90 -29.94 49.81
N ARG A 605 12.55 -29.85 49.68
CA ARG A 605 11.77 -28.58 49.69
C ARG A 605 10.24 -28.79 49.70
N PHE A 606 9.70 -29.33 50.79
CA PHE A 606 8.57 -28.78 51.57
C PHE A 606 8.27 -29.70 52.75
#